data_AF-U4KIN6-F1
#
_entry.id   AF-U4KIN6-F1
#
_cell.length_a   1.000
_cell.length_b   1.000
_cell.length_c   1.000
_cell.angle_alpha   90.00
_cell.angle_beta   90.00
_cell.angle_gamma   90.00
#
_symmetry.space_group_name_H-M   'P 1'
#
loop_
_entity.id
_entity.type
_entity.pdbx_description
1 polymer ?
#
loop_
_entity_poly.entity_id
_entity_poly.type
_entity_poly.pdbx_seq_one_letter_code
_entity_poly.pdbx_strand_id
1 'polypeptide(L)'
;MLALSFKSHMNYKNMPVSNVKGDFCNINGFKPSARTVDAIAEMNEVIKMASWLEKIMMVVPLFEIFANKGMSVPKAARNITKFDWEQFAQATKGISDVRRKQLETIAMKTAHRSTGKEYEFWTCVYNAL
;
A
#
# COMPACT_ATOMS: atom_id res chain seq x y z
N MET A 1 -5.06 25.93 -8.70
CA MET A 1 -6.17 26.82 -8.29
C MET A 1 -7.41 25.95 -8.27
N LEU A 2 -8.07 25.66 -7.15
CA LEU A 2 -8.57 26.54 -6.09
C LEU A 2 -8.38 25.92 -4.70
N ALA A 3 -8.01 26.76 -3.75
CA ALA A 3 -8.13 26.53 -2.32
C ALA A 3 -9.36 27.29 -1.80
N LEU A 4 -9.97 26.82 -0.70
CA LEU A 4 -10.66 27.55 0.39
C LEU A 4 -11.17 26.47 1.38
N SER A 5 -10.44 26.11 2.46
CA SER A 5 -10.25 26.78 3.77
C SER A 5 -11.43 26.64 4.74
N PHE A 6 -11.23 25.95 5.88
CA PHE A 6 -11.50 26.50 7.23
C PHE A 6 -10.72 25.74 8.34
N LYS A 7 -10.06 26.54 9.20
CA LYS A 7 -9.22 26.29 10.41
C LYS A 7 -9.92 25.47 11.51
N SER A 8 -9.32 24.86 12.55
CA SER A 8 -7.96 24.80 13.12
C SER A 8 -7.96 23.74 14.26
N HIS A 9 -6.76 23.28 14.66
CA HIS A 9 -6.38 22.53 15.86
C HIS A 9 -6.54 21.01 15.88
N MET A 10 -5.62 20.28 15.25
CA MET A 10 -5.01 19.09 15.86
C MET A 10 -3.58 18.89 15.33
N ASN A 11 -2.63 18.69 16.25
CA ASN A 11 -1.23 18.35 15.95
C ASN A 11 -1.17 16.85 15.54
N TYR A 12 -1.11 16.58 14.24
CA TYR A 12 -1.02 15.24 13.62
C TYR A 12 0.24 15.13 12.74
N LYS A 13 1.43 15.28 13.32
CA LYS A 13 2.69 15.20 12.56
C LYS A 13 2.89 13.75 12.08
N ASN A 14 2.42 13.48 10.85
CA ASN A 14 2.79 12.44 9.87
C ASN A 14 1.64 11.52 9.36
N MET A 15 0.93 12.03 8.35
CA MET A 15 0.30 11.37 7.18
C MET A 15 1.23 10.36 6.43
N PRO A 16 0.78 9.53 5.44
CA PRO A 16 -0.59 9.33 4.91
C PRO A 16 -1.03 7.85 4.75
N VAL A 17 -2.31 7.59 5.02
CA VAL A 17 -3.04 6.41 4.55
C VAL A 17 -3.49 6.69 3.12
N SER A 18 -2.60 6.61 2.13
CA SER A 18 -2.96 7.06 0.77
C SER A 18 -4.07 6.17 0.18
N ASN A 19 -5.31 6.67 0.28
CA ASN A 19 -6.58 6.12 -0.21
C ASN A 19 -7.25 4.97 0.58
N VAL A 20 -7.24 4.97 1.92
CA VAL A 20 -8.43 4.43 2.60
C VAL A 20 -9.53 5.47 2.42
N LYS A 21 -10.47 5.18 1.52
CA LYS A 21 -11.63 6.03 1.21
C LYS A 21 -12.32 6.46 2.52
N GLY A 22 -12.10 7.72 2.89
CA GLY A 22 -13.08 8.64 3.50
C GLY A 22 -13.74 8.30 4.83
N ASP A 23 -14.36 7.13 4.98
CA ASP A 23 -15.30 6.84 6.09
C ASP A 23 -15.34 5.36 6.50
N PHE A 24 -14.39 4.53 6.06
CA PHE A 24 -14.39 3.12 6.48
C PHE A 24 -13.90 3.00 7.94
N CYS A 25 -14.78 2.46 8.79
CA CYS A 25 -14.55 2.22 10.23
C CYS A 25 -14.62 3.45 11.14
N ASN A 26 -15.58 4.35 10.91
CA ASN A 26 -15.85 5.45 11.84
C ASN A 26 -16.53 4.94 13.13
N ILE A 27 -15.82 5.00 14.27
CA ILE A 27 -16.37 4.67 15.58
C ILE A 27 -16.48 5.94 16.43
N ASN A 28 -17.71 6.29 16.79
CA ASN A 28 -18.01 7.49 17.56
C ASN A 28 -17.24 7.52 18.90
N GLY A 29 -16.44 8.57 19.11
CA GLY A 29 -15.65 8.74 20.34
C GLY A 29 -14.47 7.78 20.48
N PHE A 30 -13.99 7.20 19.38
CA PHE A 30 -12.74 6.44 19.35
C PHE A 30 -11.54 7.38 19.55
N LYS A 31 -10.72 7.08 20.55
CA LYS A 31 -9.40 7.72 20.73
C LYS A 31 -8.35 6.64 20.51
N PRO A 32 -7.49 6.78 19.49
CA PRO A 32 -6.45 5.79 19.22
C PRO A 32 -5.50 5.70 20.41
N SER A 33 -5.25 4.48 20.88
CA SER A 33 -4.20 4.21 21.86
C SER A 33 -2.81 4.36 21.20
N ALA A 34 -1.74 4.42 22.00
CA ALA A 34 -0.38 4.36 21.48
C ALA A 34 -0.16 3.12 20.58
N ARG A 35 -0.76 1.98 20.94
CA ARG A 35 -0.70 0.76 20.15
C ARG A 35 -1.40 0.90 18.81
N THR A 36 -2.55 1.57 18.75
CA THR A 36 -3.22 1.85 17.47
C THR A 36 -2.33 2.73 16.59
N VAL A 37 -1.68 3.75 17.16
CA VAL A 37 -0.76 4.61 16.41
C VAL A 37 0.41 3.80 15.85
N ASP A 38 1.03 2.94 16.68
CA ASP A 38 2.14 2.08 16.26
C ASP A 38 1.72 1.09 15.16
N ALA A 39 0.54 0.47 15.29
CA ALA A 39 0.02 -0.46 14.29
C ALA A 39 -0.29 0.23 12.95
N ILE A 40 -0.82 1.46 12.98
CA ILE A 40 -1.02 2.26 11.77
C ILE A 40 0.33 2.62 11.14
N ALA A 41 1.35 2.95 11.93
CA ALA A 41 2.69 3.20 11.43
C ALA A 41 3.27 1.95 10.75
N GLU A 42 3.11 0.77 11.37
CA GLU A 42 3.52 -0.53 10.81
C GLU A 42 2.81 -0.81 9.47
N MET A 43 1.50 -0.61 9.38
CA MET A 43 0.74 -0.75 8.12
C MET A 43 1.23 0.21 7.04
N ASN A 44 1.54 1.46 7.39
CA ASN A 44 2.06 2.45 6.45
C ASN A 44 3.45 2.07 5.92
N GLU A 45 4.31 1.46 6.75
CA GLU A 45 5.59 0.93 6.28
C GLU A 45 5.40 -0.21 5.28
N VAL A 46 4.48 -1.15 5.54
CA VAL A 46 4.14 -2.23 4.61
C VAL A 46 3.67 -1.66 3.26
N ILE A 47 2.76 -0.67 3.28
CA ILE A 47 2.27 -0.01 2.06
C ILE A 47 3.41 0.66 1.30
N LYS A 48 4.29 1.37 2.03
CA LYS A 48 5.44 2.06 1.44
C LYS A 48 6.41 1.08 0.78
N MET A 49 6.75 -0.02 1.46
CA MET A 49 7.64 -1.05 0.92
C MET A 49 7.04 -1.72 -0.32
N ALA A 50 5.76 -2.08 -0.28
CA ALA A 50 5.07 -2.65 -1.43
C ALA A 50 5.08 -1.69 -2.63
N SER A 51 4.79 -0.39 -2.40
CA SER A 51 4.84 0.62 -3.47
C SER A 51 6.25 0.79 -4.06
N TRP A 52 7.30 0.69 -3.23
CA TRP A 52 8.67 0.70 -3.74
C TRP A 52 8.98 -0.52 -4.60
N LEU A 53 8.56 -1.71 -4.15
CA LEU A 53 8.75 -2.94 -4.91
C LEU A 53 8.01 -2.90 -6.25
N GLU A 54 6.75 -2.44 -6.27
CA GLU A 54 5.99 -2.23 -7.50
C GLU A 54 6.74 -1.31 -8.48
N LYS A 55 7.28 -0.19 -7.98
CA LYS A 55 8.08 0.73 -8.80
C LYS A 55 9.31 0.08 -9.38
N ILE A 56 10.06 -0.69 -8.58
CA ILE A 56 11.25 -1.40 -9.06
C ILE A 56 10.86 -2.43 -10.12
N MET A 57 9.81 -3.20 -9.88
CA MET A 57 9.32 -4.19 -10.83
C MET A 57 8.93 -3.56 -12.17
N MET A 58 8.27 -2.40 -12.16
CA MET A 58 7.94 -1.69 -13.41
C MET A 58 9.16 -1.32 -14.26
N VAL A 59 10.35 -1.22 -13.67
CA VAL A 59 11.59 -0.88 -14.39
C VAL A 59 12.28 -2.13 -14.97
N VAL A 60 12.03 -3.32 -14.42
CA VAL A 60 12.62 -4.60 -14.90
C VAL A 60 12.48 -4.81 -16.42
N PRO A 61 11.27 -4.75 -17.01
CA PRO A 61 11.12 -4.93 -18.46
C PRO A 61 11.90 -3.89 -19.26
N LEU A 62 12.03 -2.66 -18.76
CA LEU A 62 12.80 -1.62 -19.46
C LEU A 62 14.28 -1.99 -19.55
N PHE A 63 14.86 -2.53 -18.49
CA PHE A 63 16.24 -3.01 -18.53
C PHE A 63 16.40 -4.20 -19.48
N GLU A 64 15.53 -5.21 -19.40
CA GLU A 64 15.64 -6.40 -20.26
C GLU A 64 15.43 -6.07 -21.74
N ILE A 65 14.49 -5.18 -22.05
CA ILE A 65 14.17 -4.82 -23.43
C ILE A 65 15.23 -3.88 -24.01
N PHE A 66 15.71 -2.90 -23.24
CA PHE A 66 16.46 -1.75 -23.77
C PHE A 66 17.95 -1.68 -23.37
N ALA A 67 18.46 -2.48 -22.42
CA ALA A 67 19.86 -2.36 -21.97
C ALA A 67 20.91 -2.85 -22.99
N ASN A 68 20.50 -3.44 -24.12
CA ASN A 68 21.43 -4.06 -25.06
C ASN A 68 22.13 -3.03 -25.95
N LYS A 69 23.47 -3.10 -26.07
CA LYS A 69 24.26 -2.19 -26.92
C LYS A 69 23.88 -2.40 -28.40
N GLY A 70 23.58 -1.31 -29.12
CA GLY A 70 23.11 -1.36 -30.52
C GLY A 70 21.61 -1.64 -30.65
N MET A 71 20.82 -1.22 -29.66
CA MET A 71 19.36 -1.20 -29.68
C MET A 71 18.84 -0.40 -30.88
N SER A 72 17.94 -1.01 -31.66
CA SER A 72 17.21 -0.35 -32.74
C SER A 72 15.73 -0.67 -32.60
N VAL A 73 14.85 0.15 -33.20
CA VAL A 73 13.39 -0.03 -33.11
C VAL A 73 12.96 -1.47 -33.46
N PRO A 74 13.45 -2.11 -34.54
CA PRO A 74 13.10 -3.50 -34.84
C PRO A 74 13.62 -4.53 -33.82
N LYS A 75 14.75 -4.26 -33.15
CA LYS A 75 15.28 -5.14 -32.09
C LYS A 75 14.46 -4.99 -30.81
N ALA A 76 14.13 -3.76 -30.43
CA ALA A 76 13.25 -3.48 -29.29
C ALA A 76 11.87 -4.13 -29.48
N ALA A 77 11.27 -4.00 -30.66
CA ALA A 77 9.99 -4.65 -30.97
C ALA A 77 10.06 -6.18 -30.79
N ARG A 78 11.14 -6.83 -31.26
CA ARG A 78 11.35 -8.27 -31.03
C ARG A 78 11.53 -8.60 -29.55
N ASN A 79 12.29 -7.82 -28.80
CA ASN A 79 12.48 -8.05 -27.36
C ASN A 79 11.17 -7.89 -26.58
N ILE A 80 10.36 -6.88 -26.91
CA ILE A 80 9.02 -6.68 -26.34
C ILE A 80 8.15 -7.93 -26.55
N THR A 81 8.12 -8.49 -27.77
CA THR A 81 7.31 -9.68 -28.06
C THR A 81 7.82 -10.96 -27.38
N LYS A 82 9.09 -10.98 -26.98
CA LYS A 82 9.73 -12.15 -26.33
C LYS A 82 9.76 -12.07 -24.81
N PHE A 83 9.50 -10.89 -24.25
CA PHE A 83 9.45 -10.71 -22.82
C PHE A 83 8.28 -11.51 -22.23
N ASP A 84 8.51 -12.16 -21.10
CA ASP A 84 7.49 -12.97 -20.42
C ASP A 84 6.52 -12.08 -19.63
N TRP A 85 5.54 -11.53 -20.35
CA TRP A 85 4.49 -10.69 -19.78
C TRP A 85 3.62 -11.42 -18.76
N GLU A 86 3.47 -12.75 -18.91
CA GLU A 86 2.66 -13.55 -18.01
C GLU A 86 3.36 -13.70 -16.65
N GLN A 87 4.63 -14.08 -16.64
CA GLN A 87 5.42 -14.16 -15.42
C GLN A 87 5.53 -12.78 -14.74
N PHE A 88 5.70 -11.71 -15.51
CA PHE A 88 5.70 -10.36 -14.99
C PHE A 88 4.37 -9.98 -14.31
N ALA A 89 3.24 -10.27 -14.95
CA ALA A 89 1.91 -10.02 -14.38
C ALA A 89 1.67 -10.84 -13.10
N GLN A 90 2.10 -12.10 -13.07
CA GLN A 90 2.01 -12.94 -11.87
C GLN A 90 2.88 -12.40 -10.72
N ALA A 91 4.12 -12.01 -11.02
CA ALA A 91 5.04 -11.45 -10.01
C ALA A 91 4.51 -10.14 -9.41
N THR A 92 4.01 -9.24 -10.26
CA THR A 92 3.43 -7.96 -9.82
C THR A 92 2.16 -8.15 -9.00
N LYS A 93 1.28 -9.09 -9.39
CA LYS A 93 0.11 -9.47 -8.57
C LYS A 93 0.52 -9.99 -7.20
N GLY A 94 1.57 -10.79 -7.12
CA GLY A 94 2.10 -11.34 -5.87
C GLY A 94 2.45 -10.26 -4.84
N ILE A 95 2.87 -9.06 -5.27
CA ILE A 95 3.16 -7.94 -4.36
C ILE A 95 1.89 -7.48 -3.64
N SER A 96 0.79 -7.33 -4.38
CA SER A 96 -0.50 -6.93 -3.81
C SER A 96 -1.03 -7.98 -2.83
N ASP A 97 -0.90 -9.26 -3.15
CA ASP A 97 -1.34 -10.36 -2.29
C ASP A 97 -0.54 -10.40 -0.97
N VAL A 98 0.79 -10.25 -1.05
CA VAL A 98 1.66 -10.17 0.14
C VAL A 98 1.35 -8.93 0.97
N ARG A 99 1.19 -7.77 0.33
CA ARG A 99 0.81 -6.52 1.01
C ARG A 99 -0.48 -6.71 1.79
N ARG A 100 -1.55 -7.22 1.15
CA ARG A 100 -2.85 -7.46 1.80
C ARG A 100 -2.71 -8.37 3.01
N LYS A 101 -2.05 -9.52 2.86
CA LYS A 101 -1.84 -10.49 3.94
C LYS A 101 -1.10 -9.90 5.15
N GLN A 102 -0.11 -9.04 4.92
CA GLN A 102 0.61 -8.35 5.99
C GLN A 102 -0.29 -7.34 6.72
N LEU A 103 -1.09 -6.58 5.97
CA LEU A 103 -2.07 -5.64 6.56
C LEU A 103 -3.12 -6.38 7.40
N GLU A 104 -3.66 -7.49 6.89
CA GLU A 104 -4.59 -8.37 7.62
C GLU A 104 -3.96 -8.90 8.90
N THR A 105 -2.70 -9.34 8.84
CA THR A 105 -1.95 -9.84 10.00
C THR A 105 -1.81 -8.76 11.08
N ILE A 106 -1.45 -7.54 10.71
CA ILE A 106 -1.32 -6.41 11.65
C ILE A 106 -2.68 -6.06 12.25
N ALA A 107 -3.72 -5.96 11.42
CA ALA A 107 -5.07 -5.62 11.86
C ALA A 107 -5.63 -6.69 12.83
N MET A 108 -5.51 -7.97 12.48
CA MET A 108 -5.94 -9.08 13.32
C MET A 108 -5.17 -9.10 14.64
N LYS A 109 -3.84 -9.01 14.61
CA LYS A 109 -2.99 -9.01 15.81
C LYS A 109 -3.33 -7.84 16.74
N THR A 110 -3.65 -6.68 16.17
CA THR A 110 -4.01 -5.50 16.94
C THR A 110 -5.41 -5.62 17.53
N ALA A 111 -6.37 -6.16 16.78
CA ALA A 111 -7.70 -6.50 17.28
C ALA A 111 -7.61 -7.43 18.49
N HIS A 112 -6.90 -8.56 18.40
CA HIS A 112 -6.77 -9.54 19.49
C HIS A 112 -6.18 -8.99 20.78
N ARG A 113 -5.40 -7.90 20.70
CA ARG A 113 -4.78 -7.25 21.86
C ARG A 113 -5.60 -6.08 22.39
N SER A 114 -6.63 -5.65 21.65
CA SER A 114 -7.45 -4.48 21.95
C SER A 114 -8.76 -4.88 22.61
N THR A 115 -9.42 -3.91 23.26
CA THR A 115 -10.72 -4.11 23.92
C THR A 115 -11.67 -2.95 23.60
N GLY A 116 -12.96 -3.16 23.79
CA GLY A 116 -14.00 -2.14 23.56
C GLY A 116 -13.97 -1.57 22.13
N LYS A 117 -14.04 -0.24 22.03
CA LYS A 117 -14.07 0.46 20.72
C LYS A 117 -12.83 0.23 19.86
N GLU A 118 -11.67 -0.03 20.46
CA GLU A 118 -10.45 -0.31 19.71
C GLU A 118 -10.48 -1.70 19.07
N TYR A 119 -11.07 -2.68 19.75
CA TYR A 119 -11.34 -3.99 19.17
C TYR A 119 -12.31 -3.90 17.98
N GLU A 120 -13.40 -3.15 18.14
CA GLU A 120 -14.40 -2.92 17.07
C GLU A 120 -13.76 -2.24 15.86
N PHE A 121 -12.90 -1.23 16.10
CA PHE A 121 -12.19 -0.52 15.05
C PHE A 121 -11.31 -1.47 14.25
N TRP A 122 -10.44 -2.22 14.92
CA TRP A 122 -9.49 -3.11 14.25
C TRP A 122 -10.16 -4.32 13.57
N THR A 123 -11.30 -4.77 14.10
CA THR A 123 -12.13 -5.79 13.44
C THR A 123 -12.72 -5.26 12.14
N CYS A 124 -13.22 -4.02 12.14
CA CYS A 124 -13.70 -3.37 10.92
C CYS A 124 -12.56 -3.19 9.91
N VAL A 125 -11.38 -2.74 10.35
CA VAL A 125 -10.20 -2.59 9.48
C VAL A 125 -9.82 -3.92 8.84
N TYR A 126 -9.77 -5.02 9.60
CA TYR A 126 -9.49 -6.35 9.08
C TYR A 126 -10.50 -6.79 8.01
N ASN A 127 -11.80 -6.55 8.24
CA ASN A 127 -12.86 -6.94 7.29
C ASN A 127 -12.90 -6.07 6.02
N ALA A 128 -12.29 -4.89 6.04
CA ALA A 128 -12.26 -3.96 4.92
C ALA A 128 -11.06 -4.17 3.97
N LEU A 129 -10.09 -4.99 4.38
CA LEU A 129 -8.89 -5.34 3.60
C LEU A 129 -9.16 -6.48 2.61
#